data_AF-A0A931ULC4-F1
#
_entry.id   AF-A0A931ULC4-F1
#
_cell.length_a   1.000
_cell.length_b   1.000
_cell.length_c   1.000
_cell.angle_alpha   90.00
_cell.angle_beta   90.00
_cell.angle_gamma   90.00
#
_symmetry.space_group_name_H-M   'P 1'
#
loop_
_entity.id
_entity.type
_entity.pdbx_description
1 polymer ?
#
loop_
_entity_poly.entity_id
_entity_poly.type
_entity_poly.pdbx_seq_one_letter_code
_entity_poly.pdbx_strand_id
1 'polypeptide(L)'
;MPCSPCRARRHRLLLAALLSLLILPAPRAAAVEVDDLLRKARLPDTAMLQLRQAANRAETTGVPAPQIRAVLERALAREVPPGYIERYLGAAAQAAQAGVPVTAVTNKLLEGLAKGADPQSIAQAATSLTTSLQTARGVVDEAARNGFRSRRPAARLGAMSHVASALQRGATEAQLRELVAAGRQGRRTIEELGAAAEALGELLQRRFPAPGSVRLLVAALERRYRRGDLARVNRALSEAARDGTPAPDELLALATREISRGRKSQDVVRALRRVRAERPGR
;
A
#
# COMPACT_ATOMS: atom_id res chain seq x y z
N MET A 1 -38.30 -12.58 -62.58
CA MET A 1 -38.96 -12.31 -61.29
C MET A 1 -38.10 -11.33 -60.49
N PRO A 2 -38.55 -10.08 -60.29
CA PRO A 2 -37.77 -9.02 -59.65
C PRO A 2 -38.19 -8.78 -58.18
N CYS A 3 -37.34 -8.00 -57.49
CA CYS A 3 -37.61 -7.17 -56.29
C CYS A 3 -37.76 -7.85 -54.92
N SER A 4 -36.68 -7.83 -54.13
CA SER A 4 -36.53 -6.97 -52.92
C SER A 4 -35.38 -7.42 -51.99
N PRO A 5 -34.42 -6.54 -51.67
CA PRO A 5 -33.80 -6.54 -50.34
C PRO A 5 -34.01 -5.16 -49.68
N CYS A 6 -34.98 -5.06 -48.78
CA CYS A 6 -35.22 -3.84 -48.01
C CYS A 6 -35.46 -4.24 -46.55
N ARG A 7 -34.43 -4.10 -45.70
CA ARG A 7 -34.45 -3.88 -44.23
C ARG A 7 -33.18 -4.43 -43.56
N ALA A 8 -32.06 -3.71 -43.67
CA ALA A 8 -30.89 -4.02 -42.82
C ALA A 8 -29.98 -2.80 -42.54
N ARG A 9 -30.50 -1.57 -42.60
CA ARG A 9 -29.68 -0.35 -42.40
C ARG A 9 -30.31 0.74 -41.53
N ARG A 10 -31.19 0.40 -40.58
CA ARG A 10 -31.77 1.40 -39.64
C ARG A 10 -31.42 1.23 -38.16
N HIS A 11 -30.69 0.18 -37.76
CA HIS A 11 -30.33 -0.02 -36.34
C HIS A 11 -28.91 0.40 -35.94
N ARG A 12 -28.07 0.89 -36.86
CA ARG A 12 -26.67 1.27 -36.53
C ARG A 12 -26.45 2.75 -36.20
N LEU A 13 -27.48 3.59 -36.26
CA LEU A 13 -27.37 5.03 -35.95
C LEU A 13 -28.07 5.46 -34.65
N LEU A 14 -28.80 4.56 -33.98
CA LEU A 14 -29.45 4.86 -32.69
C LEU A 14 -28.65 4.39 -31.45
N LEU A 15 -27.53 3.68 -31.66
CA LEU A 15 -26.65 3.25 -30.57
C LEU A 15 -25.51 4.23 -30.27
N ALA A 16 -25.30 5.24 -31.12
CA ALA A 16 -24.26 6.26 -30.94
C ALA A 16 -24.73 7.48 -30.11
N ALA A 17 -26.03 7.62 -29.83
CA ALA A 17 -26.60 8.76 -29.08
C ALA A 17 -27.01 8.41 -27.64
N LEU A 18 -26.96 7.14 -27.24
CA LEU A 18 -27.30 6.68 -25.87
C LEU A 18 -26.08 6.37 -24.99
N LEU A 19 -24.87 6.60 -25.51
CA LEU A 19 -23.61 6.46 -24.77
C LEU A 19 -23.02 7.81 -24.31
N SER A 20 -23.79 8.89 -24.39
CA SER A 20 -23.40 10.24 -23.97
C SER A 20 -24.04 10.66 -22.64
N LEU A 21 -24.84 9.80 -22.01
CA LEU A 21 -25.65 10.11 -20.82
C LEU A 21 -25.14 9.47 -19.51
N LEU A 22 -23.81 9.33 -19.38
CA LEU A 22 -23.15 9.04 -18.10
C LEU A 22 -22.11 10.11 -17.75
N ILE A 23 -22.44 11.38 -18.02
CA ILE A 23 -21.74 12.51 -17.40
C ILE A 23 -22.42 12.74 -16.05
N LEU A 24 -21.91 12.06 -15.02
CA LEU A 24 -22.31 12.29 -13.62
C LEU A 24 -22.05 13.76 -13.24
N PRO A 25 -23.05 14.52 -12.77
CA PRO A 25 -22.81 15.77 -12.06
C PRO A 25 -22.51 15.42 -10.59
N ALA A 26 -21.35 14.82 -10.33
CA ALA A 26 -20.89 14.50 -8.97
C ALA A 26 -20.20 15.64 -8.17
N PRO A 27 -19.62 16.71 -8.76
CA PRO A 27 -18.80 17.64 -7.97
C PRO A 27 -19.61 18.62 -7.10
N ARG A 28 -20.87 18.90 -7.46
CA ARG A 28 -21.65 19.95 -6.78
C ARG A 28 -22.15 19.55 -5.38
N ALA A 29 -22.55 18.29 -5.20
CA ALA A 29 -23.06 17.80 -3.92
C ALA A 29 -21.97 17.73 -2.84
N ALA A 30 -20.77 17.29 -3.22
CA ALA A 30 -19.61 17.22 -2.33
C ALA A 30 -19.17 18.59 -1.79
N ALA A 31 -19.12 19.61 -2.65
CA ALA A 31 -18.75 20.97 -2.26
C ALA A 31 -19.73 21.56 -1.23
N VAL A 32 -21.04 21.32 -1.41
CA VAL A 32 -22.08 21.79 -0.49
C VAL A 32 -21.93 21.17 0.91
N GLU A 33 -21.59 19.88 0.99
CA GLU A 33 -21.40 19.19 2.27
C GLU A 33 -20.17 19.70 3.05
N VAL A 34 -19.06 20.01 2.36
CA VAL A 34 -17.87 20.60 2.98
C VAL A 34 -18.18 21.99 3.55
N ASP A 35 -18.94 22.81 2.81
CA ASP A 35 -19.33 24.14 3.28
C ASP A 35 -20.24 24.10 4.51
N ASP A 36 -21.14 23.12 4.59
CA ASP A 36 -21.99 22.91 5.77
C ASP A 36 -21.17 22.49 7.00
N LEU A 37 -20.19 21.60 6.82
CA LEU A 37 -19.27 21.20 7.89
C LEU A 37 -18.48 22.39 8.44
N LEU A 38 -17.90 23.21 7.55
CA LEU A 38 -17.09 24.36 7.94
C LEU A 38 -17.92 25.45 8.64
N ARG A 39 -19.15 25.69 8.19
CA ARG A 39 -20.08 26.62 8.86
C ARG A 39 -20.43 26.18 10.29
N LYS A 40 -20.65 24.87 10.50
CA LYS A 40 -20.97 24.31 11.83
C LYS A 40 -19.79 24.42 12.81
N ALA A 41 -18.55 24.42 12.31
CA ALA A 41 -17.35 24.47 13.14
C ALA A 41 -17.06 25.84 13.78
N ARG A 42 -17.81 26.91 13.45
CA ARG A 42 -17.68 28.26 14.02
C ARG A 42 -16.24 28.81 14.01
N LEU A 43 -15.49 28.49 12.95
CA LEU A 43 -14.12 28.96 12.75
C LEU A 43 -14.12 30.45 12.32
N PRO A 44 -13.02 31.20 12.54
CA PRO A 44 -12.83 32.51 11.93
C PRO A 44 -12.92 32.43 10.39
N ASP A 45 -13.42 33.49 9.75
CA ASP A 45 -13.63 33.53 8.29
C ASP A 45 -12.36 33.20 7.50
N THR A 46 -11.20 33.67 7.97
CA THR A 46 -9.89 33.41 7.36
C THR A 46 -9.55 31.91 7.38
N ALA A 47 -9.80 31.24 8.51
CA ALA A 47 -9.62 29.79 8.65
C ALA A 47 -10.61 29.00 7.80
N MET A 48 -11.88 29.44 7.74
CA MET A 48 -12.88 28.81 6.87
C MET A 48 -12.46 28.89 5.40
N LEU A 49 -12.02 30.06 4.94
CA LEU A 49 -11.54 30.25 3.57
C LEU A 49 -10.32 29.36 3.26
N GLN A 50 -9.36 29.31 4.19
CA GLN A 50 -8.17 28.45 4.05
C GLN A 50 -8.56 26.97 3.91
N LEU A 51 -9.47 26.46 4.75
CA LEU A 51 -9.91 25.07 4.68
C LEU A 51 -10.72 24.76 3.42
N ARG A 52 -11.57 25.70 2.96
CA ARG A 52 -12.26 25.59 1.67
C ARG A 52 -11.28 25.48 0.51
N GLN A 53 -10.27 26.35 0.48
CA GLN A 53 -9.23 26.32 -0.54
C GLN A 53 -8.43 25.02 -0.49
N ALA A 54 -8.10 24.50 0.70
CA ALA A 54 -7.41 23.22 0.85
C ALA A 54 -8.26 22.04 0.37
N ALA A 55 -9.55 22.01 0.71
CA ALA A 55 -10.49 20.98 0.25
C ALA A 55 -10.66 21.00 -1.28
N ASN A 56 -10.91 22.18 -1.86
CA ASN A 56 -11.03 22.35 -3.31
C ASN A 56 -9.75 21.93 -4.03
N ARG A 57 -8.58 22.32 -3.52
CA ARG A 57 -7.30 21.86 -4.07
C ARG A 57 -7.20 20.34 -4.02
N ALA A 58 -7.46 19.70 -2.89
CA ALA A 58 -7.41 18.25 -2.78
C ALA A 58 -8.37 17.55 -3.77
N GLU A 59 -9.60 18.04 -3.90
CA GLU A 59 -10.60 17.49 -4.82
C GLU A 59 -10.17 17.62 -6.29
N THR A 60 -9.75 18.82 -6.72
CA THR A 60 -9.23 19.07 -8.09
C THR A 60 -8.01 18.23 -8.42
N THR A 61 -7.26 17.81 -7.40
CA THR A 61 -6.08 16.95 -7.54
C THR A 61 -6.46 15.46 -7.66
N GLY A 62 -7.73 15.11 -7.49
CA GLY A 62 -8.25 13.75 -7.59
C GLY A 62 -8.40 13.02 -6.25
N VAL A 63 -8.36 13.73 -5.12
CA VAL A 63 -8.73 13.14 -3.83
C VAL A 63 -10.26 12.96 -3.79
N PRO A 64 -10.78 11.75 -3.51
CA PRO A 64 -12.22 11.54 -3.45
C PRO A 64 -12.89 12.40 -2.37
N ALA A 65 -13.96 13.11 -2.73
CA ALA A 65 -14.73 13.95 -1.81
C ALA A 65 -15.15 13.26 -0.49
N PRO A 66 -15.60 11.99 -0.48
CA PRO A 66 -15.92 11.30 0.77
C PRO A 66 -14.73 11.19 1.74
N GLN A 67 -13.50 11.09 1.21
CA GLN A 67 -12.28 11.04 2.03
C GLN A 67 -11.91 12.42 2.57
N ILE A 68 -12.03 13.48 1.74
CA ILE A 68 -11.85 14.87 2.18
C ILE A 68 -12.79 15.19 3.34
N ARG A 69 -14.08 14.88 3.15
CA ARG A 69 -15.14 15.07 4.15
C ARG A 69 -14.81 14.35 5.46
N ALA A 70 -14.47 13.06 5.38
CA ALA A 70 -14.13 12.26 6.56
C ALA A 70 -12.94 12.83 7.36
N VAL A 71 -11.89 13.29 6.66
CA VAL A 71 -10.73 13.92 7.31
C VAL A 71 -11.12 15.23 7.98
N LEU A 72 -11.85 16.10 7.28
CA LEU A 72 -12.33 17.38 7.83
C LEU A 72 -13.21 17.17 9.06
N GLU A 73 -14.26 16.37 8.94
CA GLU A 73 -15.20 16.09 10.02
C GLU A 73 -14.48 15.58 11.27
N ARG A 74 -13.61 14.57 11.10
CA ARG A 74 -12.87 13.97 12.22
C ARG A 74 -11.86 14.93 12.84
N ALA A 75 -11.21 15.77 12.05
CA ALA A 75 -10.22 16.73 12.53
C ALA A 75 -10.87 17.91 13.26
N LEU A 76 -11.99 18.43 12.75
CA LEU A 76 -12.77 19.49 13.39
C LEU A 76 -13.39 19.01 14.71
N ALA A 77 -13.93 17.78 14.76
CA ALA A 77 -14.42 17.17 15.98
C ALA A 77 -13.34 16.94 17.06
N ARG A 78 -12.07 17.02 16.66
CA ARG A 78 -10.90 16.93 17.55
C ARG A 78 -10.24 18.28 17.78
N GLU A 79 -10.87 19.37 17.33
CA GLU A 79 -10.38 20.74 17.46
C GLU A 79 -8.95 20.91 16.91
N VAL A 80 -8.60 20.14 15.87
CA VAL A 80 -7.30 20.25 15.22
C VAL A 80 -7.14 21.64 14.60
N PRO A 81 -6.03 22.35 14.85
CA PRO A 81 -5.84 23.67 14.28
C PRO A 81 -5.91 23.66 12.74
N PRO A 82 -6.58 24.64 12.10
CA PRO A 82 -6.80 24.67 10.65
C PRO A 82 -5.53 24.47 9.80
N GLY A 83 -4.39 25.02 10.24
CA GLY A 83 -3.11 24.83 9.55
C GLY A 83 -2.65 23.37 9.46
N TYR A 84 -2.96 22.53 10.45
CA TYR A 84 -2.68 21.10 10.37
C TYR A 84 -3.66 20.35 9.47
N ILE A 85 -4.94 20.75 9.49
CA ILE A 85 -5.96 20.18 8.60
C ILE A 85 -5.59 20.46 7.13
N GLU A 86 -5.12 21.67 6.81
CA GLU A 86 -4.58 21.98 5.48
C GLU A 86 -3.43 21.04 5.12
N ARG A 87 -2.48 20.81 6.03
CA ARG A 87 -1.36 19.88 5.79
C ARG A 87 -1.83 18.43 5.57
N TYR A 88 -2.88 17.99 6.25
CA TYR A 88 -3.47 16.67 6.05
C TYR A 88 -4.05 16.52 4.65
N LEU A 89 -4.86 17.49 4.21
CA LEU A 89 -5.43 17.50 2.86
C LEU A 89 -4.34 17.68 1.79
N GLY A 90 -3.30 18.45 2.09
CA GLY A 90 -2.12 18.60 1.24
C GLY A 90 -1.37 17.29 1.02
N ALA A 91 -1.17 16.48 2.07
CA ALA A 91 -0.56 15.16 1.94
C ALA A 91 -1.41 14.21 1.06
N ALA A 92 -2.74 14.22 1.22
CA ALA A 92 -3.64 13.44 0.37
C ALA A 92 -3.60 13.92 -1.10
N ALA A 93 -3.57 15.23 -1.33
CA ALA A 93 -3.44 15.82 -2.66
C ALA A 93 -2.10 15.43 -3.32
N GLN A 94 -1.00 15.51 -2.58
CA GLN A 94 0.33 15.10 -3.05
C GLN A 94 0.34 13.61 -3.43
N ALA A 95 -0.33 12.74 -2.67
CA ALA A 95 -0.49 11.34 -3.01
C ALA A 95 -1.28 11.13 -4.32
N ALA A 96 -2.35 11.91 -4.52
CA ALA A 96 -3.16 11.86 -5.74
C ALA A 96 -2.35 12.30 -6.97
N GLN A 97 -1.66 13.45 -6.88
CA GLN A 97 -0.73 13.97 -7.90
C GLN A 97 0.34 12.95 -8.27
N ALA A 98 0.90 12.29 -7.26
CA ALA A 98 1.94 11.28 -7.46
C ALA A 98 1.39 9.93 -7.94
N GLY A 99 0.08 9.80 -8.20
CA GLY A 99 -0.55 8.57 -8.66
C GLY A 99 -0.36 7.38 -7.71
N VAL A 100 -0.24 7.65 -6.41
CA VAL A 100 -0.10 6.63 -5.36
C VAL A 100 -1.42 6.47 -4.57
N PRO A 101 -1.61 5.39 -3.80
CA PRO A 101 -2.88 5.13 -3.10
C PRO A 101 -3.29 6.23 -2.10
N VAL A 102 -4.16 7.15 -2.53
CA VAL A 102 -4.73 8.23 -1.69
C VAL A 102 -5.40 7.67 -0.45
N THR A 103 -6.17 6.57 -0.61
CA THR A 103 -6.85 5.88 0.48
C THR A 103 -5.90 5.45 1.60
N ALA A 104 -4.66 5.07 1.29
CA ALA A 104 -3.69 4.69 2.32
C ALA A 104 -3.29 5.89 3.18
N VAL A 105 -3.11 7.07 2.57
CA VAL A 105 -2.77 8.31 3.26
C VAL A 105 -3.96 8.81 4.09
N THR A 106 -5.16 8.85 3.51
CA THR A 106 -6.36 9.30 4.24
C THR A 106 -6.71 8.37 5.39
N ASN A 107 -6.56 7.05 5.23
CA ASN A 107 -6.74 6.10 6.33
C ASN A 107 -5.71 6.33 7.43
N LYS A 108 -4.47 6.67 7.09
CA LYS A 108 -3.44 6.97 8.10
C LYS A 108 -3.76 8.22 8.91
N LEU A 109 -4.27 9.26 8.23
CA LEU A 109 -4.76 10.48 8.88
C LEU A 109 -5.93 10.16 9.82
N LEU A 110 -6.93 9.43 9.33
CA LEU A 110 -8.11 9.03 10.11
C LEU A 110 -7.73 8.14 11.31
N GLU A 111 -6.75 7.25 11.16
CA GLU A 111 -6.21 6.42 12.25
C GLU A 111 -5.58 7.31 13.34
N GLY A 112 -4.75 8.28 12.96
CA GLY A 112 -4.12 9.21 13.89
C GLY A 112 -5.15 10.06 14.65
N LEU A 113 -6.12 10.63 13.93
CA LEU A 113 -7.23 11.39 14.51
C LEU A 113 -8.12 10.52 15.42
N ALA A 114 -8.32 9.25 15.07
CA ALA A 114 -9.07 8.32 15.89
C ALA A 114 -8.36 8.00 17.21
N LYS A 115 -7.03 7.90 17.19
CA LYS A 115 -6.19 7.69 18.38
C LYS A 115 -5.98 8.95 19.21
N GLY A 116 -6.33 10.14 18.68
CA GLY A 116 -6.03 11.41 19.33
C GLY A 116 -4.53 11.69 19.39
N ALA A 117 -3.78 11.22 18.39
CA ALA A 117 -2.36 11.55 18.28
C ALA A 117 -2.17 13.06 18.07
N ASP A 118 -1.00 13.60 18.44
CA ASP A 118 -0.76 15.03 18.28
C ASP A 118 -0.79 15.44 16.79
N PRO A 119 -1.28 16.65 16.48
CA PRO A 119 -1.48 17.04 15.09
C PRO A 119 -0.21 17.02 14.22
N GLN A 120 0.95 17.32 14.81
CA GLN A 120 2.22 17.35 14.12
C GLN A 120 2.68 15.94 13.77
N SER A 121 2.60 14.97 14.68
CA SER A 121 2.93 13.57 14.39
C SER A 121 2.02 12.98 13.32
N ILE A 122 0.73 13.32 13.32
CA ILE A 122 -0.19 12.88 12.26
C ILE A 122 0.27 13.41 10.89
N ALA A 123 0.61 14.71 10.81
CA ALA A 123 1.10 15.32 9.58
C ALA A 123 2.41 14.67 9.11
N GLN A 124 3.37 14.51 10.02
CA GLN A 124 4.67 13.88 9.73
C GLN A 124 4.50 12.43 9.25
N ALA A 125 3.62 11.65 9.89
CA ALA A 125 3.33 10.28 9.49
C ALA A 125 2.70 10.20 8.10
N ALA A 126 1.77 11.10 7.76
CA ALA A 126 1.13 11.15 6.44
C ALA A 126 2.11 11.57 5.33
N THR A 127 2.96 12.57 5.58
CA THR A 127 4.02 12.97 4.65
C THR A 127 5.03 11.84 4.46
N SER A 128 5.53 11.22 5.54
CA SER A 128 6.45 10.09 5.48
C SER A 128 5.87 8.90 4.70
N LEU A 129 4.58 8.60 4.90
CA LEU A 129 3.88 7.56 4.14
C LEU A 129 3.78 7.93 2.66
N THR A 130 3.48 9.19 2.33
CA THR A 130 3.39 9.67 0.94
C THR A 130 4.73 9.51 0.23
N THR A 131 5.84 9.92 0.86
CA THR A 131 7.20 9.72 0.32
C THR A 131 7.50 8.23 0.13
N SER A 132 7.18 7.39 1.13
CA SER A 132 7.38 5.94 1.05
C SER A 132 6.59 5.31 -0.10
N LEU A 133 5.36 5.78 -0.34
CA LEU A 133 4.53 5.33 -1.46
C LEU A 133 5.08 5.76 -2.83
N GLN A 134 5.68 6.95 -2.93
CA GLN A 134 6.35 7.41 -4.14
C GLN A 134 7.56 6.54 -4.48
N THR A 135 8.42 6.24 -3.49
CA THR A 135 9.52 5.29 -3.65
C THR A 135 9.00 3.90 -4.02
N ALA A 136 7.96 3.43 -3.34
CA ALA A 136 7.34 2.15 -3.61
C ALA A 136 6.79 2.04 -5.04
N ARG A 137 6.21 3.13 -5.57
CA ARG A 137 5.81 3.20 -6.99
C ARG A 137 7.02 3.01 -7.90
N GLY A 138 8.15 3.67 -7.64
CA GLY A 138 9.38 3.48 -8.41
C GLY A 138 9.83 2.02 -8.47
N VAL A 139 9.83 1.33 -7.32
CA VAL A 139 10.19 -0.11 -7.21
C VAL A 139 9.20 -1.00 -7.96
N VAL A 140 7.90 -0.81 -7.77
CA VAL A 140 6.86 -1.63 -8.42
C VAL A 140 6.83 -1.40 -9.92
N ASP A 141 7.05 -0.17 -10.37
CA ASP A 141 7.12 0.19 -11.78
C ASP A 141 8.37 -0.42 -12.44
N GLU A 142 9.50 -0.46 -11.73
CA GLU A 142 10.70 -1.18 -12.17
C GLU A 142 10.42 -2.69 -12.27
N ALA A 143 9.75 -3.28 -11.30
CA ALA A 143 9.37 -4.69 -11.34
C ALA A 143 8.51 -5.01 -12.56
N ALA A 144 7.52 -4.16 -12.86
CA ALA A 144 6.67 -4.31 -14.04
C ALA A 144 7.49 -4.25 -15.35
N ARG A 145 8.45 -3.32 -15.46
CA ARG A 145 9.39 -3.26 -16.60
C ARG A 145 10.29 -4.49 -16.70
N ASN A 146 10.66 -5.06 -15.56
CA ASN A 146 11.47 -6.27 -15.44
C ASN A 146 10.68 -7.58 -15.60
N GLY A 147 9.47 -7.52 -16.17
CA GLY A 147 8.69 -8.71 -16.55
C GLY A 147 7.76 -9.27 -15.47
N PHE A 148 7.63 -8.62 -14.31
CA PHE A 148 6.61 -9.00 -13.34
C PHE A 148 5.21 -8.74 -13.89
N ARG A 149 4.37 -9.77 -13.88
CA ARG A 149 2.99 -9.67 -14.36
C ARG A 149 2.08 -9.21 -13.25
N SER A 150 1.17 -8.31 -13.56
CA SER A 150 0.05 -7.99 -12.68
C SER A 150 -1.12 -8.89 -13.05
N ARG A 151 -1.71 -9.64 -12.10
CA ARG A 151 -2.91 -10.42 -12.41
C ARG A 151 -4.16 -9.55 -12.47
N ARG A 152 -4.16 -8.41 -11.77
CA ARG A 152 -5.29 -7.47 -11.67
C ARG A 152 -4.78 -6.05 -11.48
N PRO A 153 -5.47 -5.01 -11.98
CA PRO A 153 -5.04 -3.62 -11.76
C PRO A 153 -4.81 -3.26 -10.29
N ALA A 154 -5.68 -3.74 -9.39
CA ALA A 154 -5.57 -3.52 -7.95
C ALA A 154 -4.31 -4.13 -7.30
N ALA A 155 -3.69 -5.13 -7.93
CA ALA A 155 -2.48 -5.76 -7.42
C ALA A 155 -1.30 -4.81 -7.35
N ARG A 156 -1.21 -3.86 -8.29
CA ARG A 156 -0.12 -2.86 -8.31
C ARG A 156 -0.21 -1.94 -7.10
N LEU A 157 -1.41 -1.43 -6.79
CA LEU A 157 -1.66 -0.59 -5.62
C LEU A 157 -1.42 -1.35 -4.30
N GLY A 158 -1.83 -2.62 -4.25
CA GLY A 158 -1.54 -3.50 -3.10
C GLY A 158 -0.04 -3.69 -2.88
N ALA A 159 0.72 -4.00 -3.93
CA ALA A 159 2.18 -4.14 -3.84
C ALA A 159 2.87 -2.83 -3.45
N MET A 160 2.44 -1.67 -3.99
CA MET A 160 2.95 -0.37 -3.55
C MET A 160 2.75 -0.16 -2.05
N SER A 161 1.56 -0.53 -1.53
CA SER A 161 1.26 -0.42 -0.10
C SER A 161 2.17 -1.32 0.76
N HIS A 162 2.42 -2.55 0.31
CA HIS A 162 3.32 -3.47 1.01
C HIS A 162 4.79 -3.01 0.97
N VAL A 163 5.26 -2.51 -0.17
CA VAL A 163 6.62 -1.97 -0.33
C VAL A 163 6.80 -0.71 0.52
N ALA A 164 5.82 0.21 0.54
CA ALA A 164 5.87 1.38 1.40
C ALA A 164 5.86 1.00 2.89
N SER A 165 5.06 0.00 3.27
CA SER A 165 5.09 -0.52 4.65
C SER A 165 6.44 -1.14 5.02
N ALA A 166 7.15 -1.75 4.06
CA ALA A 166 8.49 -2.29 4.31
C ALA A 166 9.50 -1.17 4.54
N LEU A 167 9.45 -0.09 3.76
CA LEU A 167 10.28 1.11 3.93
C LEU A 167 10.07 1.72 5.33
N GLN A 168 8.82 1.86 5.76
CA GLN A 168 8.49 2.36 7.12
C GLN A 168 8.98 1.45 8.25
N ARG A 169 9.28 0.17 7.96
CA ARG A 169 9.82 -0.81 8.91
C ARG A 169 11.34 -0.96 8.80
N GLY A 170 12.02 -0.06 8.09
CA GLY A 170 13.47 0.00 8.00
C GLY A 170 14.08 -0.69 6.79
N ALA A 171 13.27 -1.18 5.83
CA ALA A 171 13.81 -1.64 4.56
C ALA A 171 14.37 -0.44 3.78
N THR A 172 15.46 -0.65 3.04
CA THR A 172 15.98 0.35 2.10
C THR A 172 15.44 0.12 0.69
N GLU A 173 15.44 1.16 -0.13
CA GLU A 173 15.08 1.03 -1.55
C GLU A 173 15.99 0.02 -2.27
N ALA A 174 17.29 0.01 -1.95
CA ALA A 174 18.26 -0.92 -2.52
C ALA A 174 17.87 -2.38 -2.25
N GLN A 175 17.53 -2.71 -1.00
CA GLN A 175 17.11 -4.07 -0.61
C GLN A 175 15.83 -4.50 -1.35
N LEU A 176 14.90 -3.58 -1.58
CA LEU A 176 13.67 -3.86 -2.32
C LEU A 176 13.96 -4.07 -3.82
N ARG A 177 14.90 -3.32 -4.39
CA ARG A 177 15.36 -3.51 -5.78
C ARG A 177 16.13 -4.83 -5.96
N GLU A 178 16.82 -5.33 -4.93
CA GLU A 178 17.39 -6.68 -4.95
C GLU A 178 16.30 -7.76 -5.10
N LEU A 179 15.16 -7.61 -4.43
CA LEU A 179 14.00 -8.52 -4.62
C LEU A 179 13.44 -8.44 -6.04
N VAL A 180 13.43 -7.25 -6.65
CA VAL A 180 13.05 -7.06 -8.05
C VAL A 180 14.03 -7.76 -8.99
N ALA A 181 15.33 -7.62 -8.76
CA ALA A 181 16.37 -8.24 -9.58
C ALA A 181 16.26 -9.77 -9.58
N ALA A 182 16.01 -10.38 -8.42
CA ALA A 182 15.80 -11.82 -8.28
C ALA A 182 14.60 -12.36 -9.09
N GLY A 183 13.58 -11.52 -9.33
CA GLY A 183 12.42 -11.94 -10.09
C GLY A 183 12.59 -11.92 -11.62
N ARG A 184 13.68 -11.35 -12.15
CA ARG A 184 13.92 -11.20 -13.60
C ARG A 184 13.94 -12.53 -14.36
N GLN A 185 14.35 -13.61 -13.71
CA GLN A 185 14.55 -14.92 -14.35
C GLN A 185 13.29 -15.82 -14.37
N GLY A 186 12.10 -15.30 -14.04
CA GLY A 186 10.89 -16.11 -14.01
C GLY A 186 9.60 -15.32 -14.25
N ARG A 187 8.50 -16.04 -14.54
CA ARG A 187 7.15 -15.45 -14.68
C ARG A 187 6.58 -14.99 -13.33
N ARG A 188 7.25 -14.06 -12.63
CA ARG A 188 6.83 -13.53 -11.32
C ARG A 188 5.65 -12.58 -11.44
N THR A 189 4.98 -12.39 -10.31
CA THR A 189 3.81 -11.53 -10.20
C THR A 189 4.07 -10.38 -9.23
N ILE A 190 3.47 -9.23 -9.50
CA ILE A 190 3.60 -8.04 -8.64
C ILE A 190 3.11 -8.33 -7.22
N GLU A 191 2.14 -9.23 -7.06
CA GLU A 191 1.66 -9.73 -5.78
C GLU A 191 2.72 -10.54 -5.01
N GLU A 192 3.54 -11.34 -5.70
CA GLU A 192 4.66 -12.05 -5.07
C GLU A 192 5.72 -11.07 -4.57
N LEU A 193 6.03 -10.01 -5.34
CA LEU A 193 6.91 -8.94 -4.88
C LEU A 193 6.34 -8.23 -3.64
N GLY A 194 5.06 -7.87 -3.67
CA GLY A 194 4.39 -7.24 -2.53
C GLY A 194 4.45 -8.12 -1.27
N ALA A 195 4.20 -9.42 -1.41
CA ALA A 195 4.30 -10.36 -0.29
C ALA A 195 5.73 -10.52 0.25
N ALA A 196 6.74 -10.52 -0.63
CA ALA A 196 8.14 -10.56 -0.22
C ALA A 196 8.55 -9.27 0.51
N ALA A 197 8.14 -8.10 0.01
CA ALA A 197 8.40 -6.82 0.66
C ALA A 197 7.72 -6.73 2.04
N GLU A 198 6.45 -7.15 2.15
CA GLU A 198 5.75 -7.24 3.45
C GLU A 198 6.53 -8.12 4.44
N ALA A 199 6.97 -9.30 3.99
CA ALA A 199 7.75 -10.22 4.79
C ALA A 199 9.12 -9.64 5.21
N LEU A 200 9.78 -8.87 4.35
CA LEU A 200 11.03 -8.17 4.67
C LEU A 200 10.80 -7.16 5.79
N GLY A 201 9.77 -6.31 5.66
CA GLY A 201 9.42 -5.33 6.68
C GLY A 201 9.11 -5.99 8.02
N GLU A 202 8.42 -7.12 8.04
CA GLU A 202 8.16 -7.88 9.28
C GLU A 202 9.43 -8.42 9.93
N LEU A 203 10.37 -8.96 9.14
CA LEU A 203 11.64 -9.48 9.65
C LEU A 203 12.48 -8.35 10.27
N LEU A 204 12.61 -7.21 9.56
CA LEU A 204 13.35 -6.05 10.04
C LEU A 204 12.74 -5.43 11.30
N GLN A 205 11.40 -5.34 11.36
CA GLN A 205 10.70 -4.87 12.56
C GLN A 205 10.97 -5.76 13.78
N ARG A 206 11.22 -7.06 13.55
CA ARG A 206 11.60 -8.05 14.58
C ARG A 206 13.12 -8.16 14.77
N ARG A 207 13.88 -7.21 14.23
CA ARG A 207 15.35 -7.11 14.36
C ARG A 207 16.12 -8.27 13.73
N PHE A 208 15.55 -8.96 12.75
CA PHE A 208 16.32 -9.89 11.93
C PHE A 208 17.30 -9.11 11.04
N PRO A 209 18.54 -9.60 10.85
CA PRO A 209 19.52 -8.93 10.01
C PRO A 209 19.06 -8.81 8.55
N ALA A 210 19.24 -7.61 7.98
CA ALA A 210 18.76 -7.32 6.63
C ALA A 210 19.40 -8.21 5.55
N PRO A 211 20.74 -8.45 5.52
CA PRO A 211 21.34 -9.30 4.50
C PRO A 211 20.81 -10.74 4.50
N GLY A 212 20.61 -11.32 5.69
CA GLY A 212 20.00 -12.66 5.82
C GLY A 212 18.54 -12.68 5.38
N SER A 213 17.78 -11.63 5.73
CA SER A 213 16.36 -11.51 5.39
C SER A 213 16.13 -11.37 3.88
N VAL A 214 16.95 -10.55 3.20
CA VAL A 214 16.88 -10.40 1.73
C VAL A 214 17.21 -11.73 1.04
N ARG A 215 18.30 -12.41 1.42
CA ARG A 215 18.68 -13.72 0.85
C ARG A 215 17.56 -14.77 1.00
N LEU A 216 16.93 -14.84 2.17
CA LEU A 216 15.80 -15.73 2.40
C LEU A 216 14.65 -15.44 1.42
N LEU A 217 14.31 -14.17 1.23
CA LEU A 217 13.18 -13.77 0.40
C LEU A 217 13.46 -13.89 -1.09
N VAL A 218 14.71 -13.69 -1.52
CA VAL A 218 15.18 -14.03 -2.87
C VAL A 218 14.97 -15.52 -3.13
N ALA A 219 15.46 -16.40 -2.25
CA ALA A 219 15.26 -17.84 -2.38
C ALA A 219 13.76 -18.21 -2.40
N ALA A 220 12.95 -17.54 -1.58
CA ALA A 220 11.51 -17.77 -1.51
C ALA A 220 10.79 -17.35 -2.80
N LEU A 221 11.15 -16.20 -3.39
CA LEU A 221 10.66 -15.74 -4.69
C LEU A 221 11.04 -16.71 -5.80
N GLU A 222 12.30 -17.16 -5.83
CA GLU A 222 12.80 -18.15 -6.78
C GLU A 222 11.97 -19.43 -6.75
N ARG A 223 11.62 -19.86 -5.53
CA ARG A 223 10.87 -21.08 -5.22
C ARG A 223 9.36 -20.89 -5.14
N ARG A 224 8.83 -19.75 -5.61
CA ARG A 224 7.38 -19.50 -5.73
C ARG A 224 6.60 -19.53 -4.42
N TYR A 225 7.25 -19.19 -3.32
CA TYR A 225 6.57 -19.05 -2.04
C TYR A 225 5.51 -17.95 -2.13
N ARG A 226 4.28 -18.28 -1.74
CA ARG A 226 3.17 -17.33 -1.73
C ARG A 226 3.13 -16.58 -0.39
N ARG A 227 2.30 -15.54 -0.31
CA ARG A 227 2.08 -14.77 0.93
C ARG A 227 1.83 -15.65 2.16
N GLY A 228 0.98 -16.68 2.04
CA GLY A 228 0.72 -17.60 3.16
C GLY A 228 1.90 -18.47 3.56
N ASP A 229 2.81 -18.79 2.64
CA ASP A 229 4.03 -19.53 2.93
C ASP A 229 5.05 -18.65 3.65
N LEU A 230 5.25 -17.43 3.15
CA LEU A 230 6.12 -16.44 3.78
C LEU A 230 5.64 -16.10 5.20
N ALA A 231 4.35 -15.86 5.39
CA ALA A 231 3.78 -15.59 6.71
C ALA A 231 4.01 -16.74 7.70
N ARG A 232 3.90 -18.00 7.24
CA ARG A 232 4.19 -19.18 8.07
C ARG A 232 5.67 -19.26 8.46
N VAL A 233 6.58 -19.07 7.51
CA VAL A 233 8.02 -19.09 7.77
C VAL A 233 8.43 -17.95 8.69
N ASN A 234 7.97 -16.72 8.43
CA ASN A 234 8.23 -15.55 9.28
C ASN A 234 7.77 -15.76 10.72
N ARG A 235 6.58 -16.33 10.91
CA ARG A 235 6.07 -16.64 12.25
C ARG A 235 6.95 -17.67 12.95
N ALA A 236 7.32 -18.76 12.26
CA ALA A 236 8.19 -19.78 12.83
C ALA A 236 9.60 -19.26 13.14
N LEU A 237 10.17 -18.38 12.31
CA LEU A 237 11.44 -17.69 12.60
C LEU A 237 11.32 -16.87 13.88
N SER A 238 10.24 -16.10 14.01
CA SER A 238 10.01 -15.25 15.18
C SER A 238 9.79 -16.09 16.44
N GLU A 239 9.05 -17.20 16.33
CA GLU A 239 8.87 -18.17 17.42
C GLU A 239 10.20 -18.82 17.82
N ALA A 240 11.05 -19.16 16.86
CA ALA A 240 12.36 -19.78 17.12
C ALA A 240 13.38 -18.79 17.69
N ALA A 241 13.27 -17.49 17.37
CA ALA A 241 14.18 -16.46 17.86
C ALA A 241 13.79 -15.86 19.23
N ARG A 242 12.64 -16.25 19.81
CA ARG A 242 12.12 -15.66 21.07
C ARG A 242 13.11 -15.71 22.22
N ASP A 243 13.82 -16.82 22.34
CA ASP A 243 14.69 -17.12 23.49
C ASP A 243 16.15 -16.66 23.20
N GLY A 244 16.37 -15.89 22.12
CA GLY A 244 17.69 -15.41 21.69
C GLY A 244 18.64 -16.49 21.15
N THR A 245 18.30 -17.76 21.36
CA THR A 245 19.03 -18.94 20.89
C THR A 245 18.07 -19.87 20.15
N PRO A 246 18.39 -20.29 18.91
CA PRO A 246 19.55 -19.93 18.09
C PRO A 246 19.55 -18.46 17.63
N ALA A 247 20.73 -17.95 17.26
CA ALA A 247 20.87 -16.58 16.76
C ALA A 247 20.03 -16.36 15.48
N PRO A 248 19.46 -15.15 15.29
CA PRO A 248 18.65 -14.84 14.10
C PRO A 248 19.30 -15.18 12.76
N ASP A 249 20.61 -14.96 12.62
CA ASP A 249 21.34 -15.30 11.38
C ASP A 249 21.40 -16.79 11.10
N GLU A 250 21.53 -17.63 12.14
CA GLU A 250 21.52 -19.09 11.98
C GLU A 250 20.15 -19.58 11.50
N LEU A 251 19.08 -19.02 12.06
CA LEU A 251 17.71 -19.33 11.69
C LEU A 251 17.41 -18.91 10.24
N LEU A 252 17.85 -17.71 9.84
CA LEU A 252 17.74 -17.23 8.46
C LEU A 252 18.53 -18.12 7.50
N ALA A 253 19.76 -18.49 7.85
CA ALA A 253 20.59 -19.37 7.03
C ALA A 253 19.96 -20.76 6.85
N LEU A 254 19.40 -21.34 7.93
CA LEU A 254 18.68 -22.60 7.86
C LEU A 254 17.44 -22.51 6.96
N ALA A 255 16.58 -21.52 7.21
CA ALA A 255 15.37 -21.33 6.41
C ALA A 255 15.70 -21.10 4.93
N THR A 256 16.74 -20.29 4.64
CA THR A 256 17.21 -20.05 3.28
C THR A 256 17.66 -21.35 2.61
N ARG A 257 18.49 -22.16 3.29
CA ARG A 257 18.95 -23.45 2.76
C ARG A 257 17.78 -24.40 2.46
N GLU A 258 16.81 -24.52 3.36
CA GLU A 258 15.68 -25.42 3.17
C GLU A 258 14.78 -24.97 2.01
N ILE A 259 14.52 -23.67 1.89
CA ILE A 259 13.81 -23.10 0.74
C ILE A 259 14.58 -23.36 -0.55
N SER A 260 15.89 -23.10 -0.59
CA SER A 260 16.75 -23.36 -1.74
C SER A 260 16.85 -24.84 -2.11
N ARG A 261 16.55 -25.78 -1.20
CA ARG A 261 16.39 -27.20 -1.50
C ARG A 261 15.03 -27.57 -2.09
N GLY A 262 14.13 -26.60 -2.24
CA GLY A 262 12.78 -26.81 -2.76
C GLY A 262 11.81 -27.40 -1.74
N ARG A 263 12.13 -27.30 -0.45
CA ARG A 263 11.21 -27.71 0.61
C ARG A 263 9.96 -26.85 0.60
N LYS A 264 8.84 -27.41 1.06
CA LYS A 264 7.59 -26.66 1.26
C LYS A 264 7.67 -25.89 2.59
N SER A 265 6.86 -24.85 2.73
CA SER A 265 6.85 -24.01 3.95
C SER A 265 6.64 -24.82 5.23
N GLN A 266 5.82 -25.87 5.20
CA GLN A 266 5.60 -26.76 6.35
C GLN A 266 6.85 -27.54 6.77
N ASP A 267 7.71 -27.92 5.83
CA ASP A 267 8.97 -28.61 6.12
C ASP A 267 9.99 -27.64 6.72
N VAL A 268 10.06 -26.42 6.18
CA VAL A 268 10.91 -25.34 6.72
C VAL A 268 10.51 -25.01 8.16
N VAL A 269 9.21 -24.88 8.43
CA VAL A 269 8.68 -24.65 9.79
C VAL A 269 9.04 -25.80 10.73
N ARG A 270 8.93 -27.06 10.26
CA ARG A 270 9.35 -28.23 11.05
C ARG A 270 10.83 -28.20 11.36
N ALA A 271 11.69 -27.83 10.40
CA ALA A 271 13.13 -27.71 10.62
C ALA A 271 13.45 -26.63 11.67
N LEU A 272 12.84 -25.45 11.58
CA LEU A 272 13.01 -24.36 12.55
C LEU A 272 12.59 -24.78 13.97
N ARG A 273 11.48 -25.51 14.10
CA ARG A 273 11.00 -26.01 15.39
C ARG A 273 11.91 -27.06 16.00
N ARG A 274 12.51 -27.94 15.18
CA ARG A 274 13.48 -28.94 15.65
C ARG A 274 14.70 -28.27 16.26
N VAL A 275 15.28 -27.29 15.56
CA VAL A 275 16.45 -26.57 16.08
C VAL A 275 16.15 -25.86 17.41
N ARG A 276 14.94 -25.29 17.56
CA ARG A 276 14.51 -24.73 18.84
C ARG A 276 14.41 -25.79 19.95
N ALA A 277 13.83 -26.95 19.65
CA ALA A 277 13.67 -28.03 20.61
C ALA A 277 15.00 -28.65 21.07
N GLU A 278 16.02 -28.64 20.21
CA GLU A 278 17.37 -29.13 20.50
C GLU A 278 18.22 -28.12 21.31
N ARG A 279 17.79 -26.86 21.38
CA ARG A 279 18.48 -25.78 22.11
C ARG A 279 17.49 -24.95 22.94
N PRO A 280 16.76 -25.55 23.89
CA PRO A 280 15.96 -24.77 24.82
C PRO A 280 16.90 -23.82 25.58
N GLY A 281 16.51 -22.54 25.68
CA GLY A 281 17.33 -21.47 26.24
C GLY A 281 18.05 -21.89 27.52
N ARG A 282 19.37 -21.65 27.56
CA ARG A 282 20.17 -21.74 28.78
C ARG A 282 19.86 -20.59 29.71
#